data_AF-A0A0M9E1J8-F1
#
_entry.id   AF-A0A0M9E1J8-F1
#
_cell.length_a   1.000
_cell.length_b   1.000
_cell.length_c   1.000
_cell.angle_alpha   90.00
_cell.angle_beta   90.00
_cell.angle_gamma   90.00
#
_symmetry.space_group_name_H-M   'P 1'
#
loop_
_entity.id
_entity.type
_entity.pdbx_description
1 polymer ?
#
loop_
_entity_poly.entity_id
_entity_poly.type
_entity_poly.pdbx_seq_one_letter_code
_entity_poly.pdbx_strand_id
1 'polypeptide(L)'
;MDPPTLSMNFIPNNSPFAGKEGDFITSRHIKERLDRELLSDVALQVEVLATETGFKVSGRGELHLSILIEKMRREGYEFQVSKPAVIFKEVNKKSMEPYEDLTIDVDEKYMGKVIESLGQRKGQLIEISQNNEMSRLKYRIPMDPPT
;
A
#
# COMPACT_ATOMS: atom_id res chain seq x y z
N MET A 1 11.78 0.41 14.14
CA MET A 1 11.16 -0.24 12.97
C MET A 1 9.88 0.51 12.66
N ASP A 2 9.63 0.81 11.38
CA ASP A 2 8.41 1.51 10.99
C ASP A 2 7.24 0.51 10.97
N PRO A 3 6.17 0.77 11.73
CA PRO A 3 4.99 -0.08 11.75
C PRO A 3 4.26 -0.05 10.40
N PRO A 4 3.51 -1.11 10.03
CA PRO A 4 2.72 -1.10 8.81
C PRO A 4 1.65 0.01 8.86
N THR A 5 1.30 0.50 7.69
CA THR A 5 0.38 1.63 7.47
C THR A 5 -0.80 1.23 6.59
N LEU A 6 -0.66 0.17 5.79
CA LEU A 6 -1.67 -0.35 4.88
C LEU A 6 -1.83 -1.86 5.03
N SER A 7 -3.04 -2.36 4.84
CA SER A 7 -3.34 -3.80 4.83
C SER A 7 -4.21 -4.20 3.65
N MET A 8 -4.04 -5.43 3.18
CA MET A 8 -4.85 -6.08 2.14
C MET A 8 -5.06 -7.56 2.50
N ASN A 9 -6.18 -8.14 2.11
CA ASN A 9 -6.43 -9.57 2.26
C ASN A 9 -5.91 -10.31 1.03
N PHE A 10 -5.11 -11.36 1.23
CA PHE A 10 -4.61 -12.27 0.21
C PHE A 10 -5.37 -13.59 0.35
N ILE A 11 -6.16 -13.93 -0.66
CA ILE A 11 -7.16 -15.01 -0.60
C ILE A 11 -6.90 -15.98 -1.76
N PRO A 12 -6.97 -17.31 -1.56
CA PRO A 12 -6.89 -18.28 -2.66
C PRO A 12 -7.89 -17.95 -3.76
N ASN A 13 -7.47 -18.10 -5.03
CA ASN A 13 -8.38 -17.84 -6.13
C ASN A 13 -9.49 -18.91 -6.18
N ASN A 14 -10.73 -18.49 -5.96
CA ASN A 14 -11.93 -19.33 -6.04
C ASN A 14 -12.79 -19.04 -7.29
N SER A 15 -12.26 -18.31 -8.27
CA SER A 15 -13.00 -17.97 -9.49
C SER A 15 -13.10 -19.15 -10.48
N PRO A 16 -14.02 -19.10 -11.45
CA PRO A 16 -14.14 -20.11 -12.53
C PRO A 16 -12.89 -20.27 -13.41
N PHE A 17 -11.91 -19.38 -13.27
CA PHE A 17 -10.63 -19.40 -13.99
C PHE A 17 -9.47 -19.89 -13.13
N ALA A 18 -9.73 -20.32 -11.89
CA ALA A 18 -8.70 -20.77 -10.95
C ALA A 18 -7.82 -21.88 -11.55
N GLY A 19 -6.50 -21.69 -11.50
CA GLY A 19 -5.51 -22.68 -11.95
C GLY A 19 -5.32 -22.75 -13.46
N LYS A 20 -5.74 -21.71 -14.20
CA LYS A 20 -5.47 -21.58 -15.65
C LYS A 20 -4.22 -20.77 -15.95
N GLU A 21 -3.78 -19.92 -15.02
CA GLU A 21 -2.66 -18.98 -15.23
C GLU A 21 -1.52 -19.14 -14.22
N GLY A 22 -1.72 -19.86 -13.11
CA GLY A 22 -0.68 -20.14 -12.12
C GLY A 22 -0.70 -21.57 -11.56
N ASP A 23 0.47 -22.01 -11.11
CA ASP A 23 0.70 -23.34 -10.52
C ASP A 23 0.41 -23.36 -9.01
N PHE A 24 0.54 -22.20 -8.33
CA PHE A 24 0.44 -22.09 -6.88
C PHE A 24 -0.84 -21.36 -6.44
N ILE A 25 -1.94 -22.12 -6.29
CA ILE A 25 -3.28 -21.55 -6.08
C ILE A 25 -3.86 -21.75 -4.66
N THR A 26 -3.27 -22.66 -3.87
CA THR A 26 -3.85 -23.06 -2.57
C THR A 26 -3.45 -22.11 -1.44
N SER A 27 -4.28 -22.05 -0.39
CA SER A 27 -3.95 -21.30 0.83
C SER A 27 -2.62 -21.72 1.45
N ARG A 28 -2.24 -23.00 1.31
CA ARG A 28 -0.98 -23.53 1.82
C ARG A 28 0.21 -22.94 1.04
N HIS A 29 0.14 -22.92 -0.29
CA HIS A 29 1.20 -22.33 -1.10
C HIS A 29 1.38 -20.84 -0.79
N ILE A 30 0.28 -20.10 -0.69
CA ILE A 30 0.30 -18.68 -0.33
C ILE A 30 0.96 -18.48 1.04
N LYS A 31 0.58 -19.29 2.04
CA LYS A 31 1.17 -19.24 3.39
C LYS A 31 2.68 -19.47 3.36
N GLU A 32 3.12 -20.54 2.70
CA GLU A 32 4.56 -20.88 2.59
C GLU A 32 5.34 -19.77 1.91
N ARG A 33 4.74 -19.03 0.97
CA ARG A 33 5.38 -17.88 0.32
C ARG A 33 5.45 -16.66 1.21
N LEU A 34 4.39 -16.36 1.94
CA LEU A 34 4.34 -15.24 2.89
C LEU A 34 5.30 -15.47 4.06
N ASP A 35 5.35 -16.70 4.59
CA ASP A 35 6.29 -17.10 5.65
C ASP A 35 7.75 -16.91 5.19
N ARG A 36 8.06 -17.17 3.91
CA ARG A 36 9.37 -16.86 3.32
C ARG A 36 9.65 -15.36 3.23
N GLU A 37 8.66 -14.53 2.85
CA GLU A 37 8.86 -13.08 2.77
C GLU A 37 9.12 -12.48 4.17
N LEU A 38 8.46 -12.99 5.22
CA LEU A 38 8.66 -12.54 6.60
C LEU A 38 10.11 -12.72 7.10
N LEU A 39 10.88 -13.64 6.52
CA LEU A 39 12.30 -13.83 6.86
C LEU A 39 13.18 -12.69 6.31
N SER A 40 12.75 -12.04 5.23
CA SER A 40 13.50 -10.98 4.56
C SER A 40 12.94 -9.58 4.79
N ASP A 41 11.62 -9.45 4.95
CA ASP A 41 10.93 -8.17 5.12
C ASP A 41 10.40 -8.02 6.55
N VAL A 42 11.15 -7.29 7.36
CA VAL A 42 10.83 -7.01 8.76
C VAL A 42 9.62 -6.09 8.96
N ALA A 43 9.14 -5.45 7.89
CA ALA A 43 8.00 -4.53 7.96
C ALA A 43 6.69 -5.16 7.48
N LEU A 44 6.77 -6.37 6.93
CA LEU A 44 5.60 -7.17 6.59
C LEU A 44 5.04 -7.83 7.85
N GLN A 45 3.73 -7.78 8.00
CA GLN A 45 3.00 -8.52 9.03
C GLN A 45 1.91 -9.36 8.35
N VAL A 46 1.78 -10.61 8.77
CA VAL A 46 0.83 -11.55 8.18
C VAL A 46 0.01 -12.17 9.29
N GLU A 47 -1.31 -12.07 9.16
CA GLU A 47 -2.28 -12.62 10.10
C GLU A 47 -3.24 -13.55 9.34
N VAL A 48 -3.65 -14.65 9.96
CA VAL A 48 -4.68 -15.53 9.38
C VAL A 48 -6.05 -14.86 9.52
N LEU A 49 -6.84 -14.85 8.45
CA LEU A 49 -8.20 -14.32 8.50
C LEU A 49 -9.10 -15.20 9.38
N ALA A 50 -9.95 -14.58 10.20
CA ALA A 50 -10.83 -15.30 11.12
C ALA A 50 -12.06 -15.92 10.43
N THR A 51 -12.55 -15.28 9.36
CA THR A 51 -13.84 -15.61 8.73
C THR A 51 -13.71 -16.29 7.37
N GLU A 52 -12.53 -16.23 6.75
CA GLU A 52 -12.29 -16.71 5.40
C GLU A 52 -10.94 -17.43 5.31
N THR A 53 -10.77 -18.26 4.28
CA THR A 53 -9.48 -18.88 4.01
C THR A 53 -8.58 -17.84 3.33
N GLY A 54 -7.58 -17.34 4.06
CA GLY A 54 -6.66 -16.34 3.53
C GLY A 54 -5.88 -15.64 4.62
N PHE A 55 -5.15 -14.60 4.22
CA PHE A 55 -4.23 -13.88 5.09
C PHE A 55 -4.45 -12.38 4.98
N LYS A 56 -4.51 -11.68 6.12
CA LYS A 56 -4.37 -10.24 6.16
C LYS A 56 -2.88 -9.91 6.11
N VAL A 57 -2.46 -9.24 5.05
CA VAL A 57 -1.06 -8.86 4.82
C VAL A 57 -0.95 -7.34 5.00
N SER A 58 -0.12 -6.92 5.93
CA SER A 58 0.09 -5.52 6.28
C SER A 58 1.52 -5.10 5.97
N GLY A 59 1.69 -3.93 5.35
CA GLY A 59 2.99 -3.42 4.90
C GLY A 59 3.12 -1.91 5.06
N ARG A 60 4.24 -1.36 4.58
CA ARG A 60 4.61 0.07 4.70
C ARG A 60 3.84 1.01 3.78
N GLY A 61 3.05 0.46 2.86
CA GLY A 61 2.26 1.23 1.90
C GLY A 61 1.90 0.41 0.68
N GLU A 62 1.20 1.03 -0.27
CA GLU A 62 0.62 0.35 -1.44
C GLU A 62 1.71 -0.24 -2.34
N LEU A 63 2.79 0.53 -2.58
CA LEU A 63 3.89 0.08 -3.42
C LEU A 63 4.58 -1.16 -2.84
N HIS A 64 4.78 -1.22 -1.53
CA HIS A 64 5.39 -2.37 -0.88
C HIS A 64 4.56 -3.64 -1.15
N LEU A 65 3.25 -3.60 -0.88
CA LEU A 65 2.38 -4.75 -1.12
C LEU A 65 2.27 -5.10 -2.61
N SER A 66 2.24 -4.09 -3.50
CA SER A 66 2.20 -4.29 -4.95
C SER A 66 3.44 -5.00 -5.48
N ILE A 67 4.62 -4.69 -4.95
CA ILE A 67 5.88 -5.38 -5.30
C ILE A 67 5.80 -6.85 -4.89
N LEU A 68 5.30 -7.15 -3.68
CA LEU A 68 5.13 -8.54 -3.23
C LEU A 68 4.15 -9.30 -4.14
N ILE A 69 3.02 -8.68 -4.48
CA ILE A 69 2.02 -9.29 -5.37
C ILE A 69 2.64 -9.60 -6.75
N GLU A 70 3.36 -8.65 -7.34
CA GLU A 70 3.98 -8.85 -8.65
C GLU A 70 5.11 -9.90 -8.62
N LYS A 71 5.90 -9.95 -7.55
CA LYS A 71 6.88 -11.03 -7.35
C LYS A 71 6.19 -12.39 -7.33
N MET A 72 5.15 -12.53 -6.49
CA MET A 72 4.37 -13.77 -6.40
C MET A 72 3.74 -14.15 -7.74
N ARG A 73 3.18 -13.19 -8.47
CA ARG A 73 2.62 -13.42 -9.82
C ARG A 73 3.68 -13.98 -10.79
N ARG A 74 4.89 -13.41 -10.79
CA ARG A 74 6.02 -13.89 -11.62
C ARG A 74 6.54 -15.26 -11.19
N GLU A 75 6.37 -15.61 -9.92
CA GLU A 75 6.69 -16.92 -9.37
C GLU A 75 5.59 -17.97 -9.66
N GLY A 76 4.48 -17.59 -10.33
CA GLY A 76 3.40 -18.51 -10.71
C GLY A 76 2.30 -18.66 -9.66
N TYR A 77 2.21 -17.75 -8.68
CA TYR A 77 1.11 -17.73 -7.72
C TYR A 77 -0.13 -17.10 -8.31
N GLU A 78 -1.28 -17.73 -8.02
CA GLU A 78 -2.59 -17.25 -8.42
C GLU A 78 -3.47 -17.05 -7.18
N PHE A 79 -3.83 -15.80 -6.90
CA PHE A 79 -4.59 -15.43 -5.72
C PHE A 79 -5.34 -14.12 -5.96
N GLN A 80 -6.31 -13.84 -5.10
CA GLN A 80 -7.11 -12.63 -5.11
C GLN A 80 -6.62 -11.68 -4.00
N VAL A 81 -6.74 -10.38 -4.24
CA VAL A 81 -6.43 -9.34 -3.25
C VAL A 81 -7.64 -8.43 -3.02
N SER A 82 -7.87 -8.04 -1.77
CA SER A 82 -8.89 -7.03 -1.46
C SER A 82 -8.39 -5.62 -1.78
N LYS A 83 -9.31 -4.64 -1.80
CA LYS A 83 -8.93 -3.22 -1.79
C LYS A 83 -8.01 -2.94 -0.59
N PRO A 84 -6.96 -2.11 -0.76
CA PRO A 84 -6.17 -1.64 0.36
C PRO A 84 -7.00 -0.90 1.39
N ALA A 85 -6.69 -1.13 2.66
CA ALA A 85 -7.27 -0.44 3.80
C ALA A 85 -6.17 0.14 4.69
N VAL A 86 -6.33 1.42 5.04
CA VAL A 86 -5.43 2.13 5.94
C VAL A 86 -5.54 1.60 7.37
N ILE A 87 -4.38 1.44 8.02
CA ILE A 87 -4.30 0.98 9.40
C ILE A 87 -4.36 2.19 10.33
N PHE A 88 -5.52 2.38 10.95
CA PHE A 88 -5.71 3.37 12.00
C PHE A 88 -5.01 2.93 13.29
N LYS A 89 -4.49 3.90 14.04
CA LYS A 89 -3.89 3.68 15.36
C LYS A 89 -4.63 4.47 16.41
N GLU A 90 -4.81 3.88 17.57
CA GLU A 90 -5.31 4.60 18.73
C GLU A 90 -4.15 5.29 19.46
N VAL A 91 -4.18 6.62 19.52
CA VAL A 91 -3.21 7.42 20.27
C VAL A 91 -4.00 8.33 21.21
N ASN A 92 -3.77 8.22 22.52
CA ASN A 92 -4.49 8.99 23.54
C ASN A 92 -6.02 8.89 23.42
N LYS A 93 -6.56 7.68 23.17
CA LYS A 93 -8.00 7.40 22.96
C LYS A 93 -8.60 8.07 21.72
N LYS A 94 -7.77 8.51 20.78
CA LYS A 94 -8.20 9.08 19.50
C LYS A 94 -7.71 8.19 18.36
N SER A 95 -8.61 7.89 17.42
CA SER A 95 -8.24 7.23 16.18
C SER A 95 -7.44 8.19 15.30
N MET A 96 -6.25 7.77 14.91
CA MET A 96 -5.32 8.52 14.07
C MET A 96 -5.05 7.73 12.79
N GLU A 97 -5.17 8.40 11.65
CA GLU A 97 -4.71 7.86 10.36
C GLU A 97 -3.22 8.18 10.14
N PRO A 98 -2.48 7.35 9.39
CA PRO A 98 -1.16 7.69 8.91
C PRO A 98 -1.20 8.80 7.86
N TYR A 99 -0.18 9.65 7.90
CA TYR A 99 0.11 10.66 6.89
C TYR A 99 1.47 10.35 6.26
N GLU A 100 1.60 10.65 4.96
CA GLU A 100 2.86 10.56 4.22
C GLU A 100 3.41 11.95 3.93
N ASP A 101 4.73 12.10 4.04
CA ASP A 101 5.43 13.29 3.58
C ASP A 101 5.75 13.13 2.08
N LEU A 102 5.15 13.98 1.26
CA LEU A 102 5.24 13.96 -0.20
C LEU A 102 6.12 15.10 -0.69
N THR A 103 7.14 14.78 -1.49
CA THR A 103 7.96 15.79 -2.18
C THR A 103 7.76 15.66 -3.68
N ILE A 104 7.41 16.76 -4.34
CA ILE A 104 7.21 16.81 -5.79
C ILE A 104 8.12 17.89 -6.37
N ASP A 105 8.91 17.52 -7.37
CA ASP A 105 9.62 18.46 -8.23
C ASP A 105 8.83 18.61 -9.53
N VAL A 106 8.41 19.84 -9.83
CA VAL A 106 7.58 20.14 -10.99
C VAL A 106 8.00 21.46 -11.64
N ASP A 107 7.92 21.53 -12.96
CA ASP A 107 8.09 22.77 -13.72
C ASP A 107 7.07 23.81 -13.23
N GLU A 108 7.51 25.05 -13.05
CA GLU A 108 6.70 26.14 -12.49
C GLU A 108 5.35 26.30 -13.21
N LYS A 109 5.31 26.07 -14.54
CA LYS A 109 4.07 26.19 -15.34
C LYS A 109 2.99 25.18 -14.96
N TYR A 110 3.34 24.06 -14.32
CA TYR A 110 2.40 23.03 -13.87
C TYR A 110 2.14 23.07 -12.37
N MET A 111 2.86 23.92 -11.61
CA MET A 111 2.75 24.01 -10.16
C MET A 111 1.30 24.21 -9.69
N GLY A 112 0.56 25.13 -10.31
CA GLY A 112 -0.83 25.42 -9.94
C GLY A 112 -1.74 24.18 -10.03
N LYS A 113 -1.59 23.36 -11.08
CA LYS A 113 -2.37 22.12 -11.26
C LYS A 113 -2.03 21.07 -10.19
N VAL A 114 -0.76 20.98 -9.81
CA VAL A 114 -0.32 20.05 -8.75
C VAL A 114 -0.90 20.48 -7.39
N ILE A 115 -0.83 21.76 -7.07
CA ILE A 115 -1.37 22.32 -5.82
C ILE A 115 -2.88 22.04 -5.74
N GLU A 116 -3.62 22.29 -6.82
CA GLU A 116 -5.07 22.04 -6.89
C GLU A 116 -5.39 20.55 -6.68
N SER A 117 -4.70 19.67 -7.41
CA SER A 117 -4.92 18.22 -7.30
C SER A 117 -4.62 17.67 -5.91
N LEU A 118 -3.58 18.18 -5.23
CA LEU A 118 -3.25 17.76 -3.88
C LEU A 118 -4.21 18.35 -2.84
N GLY A 119 -4.71 19.57 -3.06
CA GLY A 119 -5.73 20.19 -2.22
C GLY A 119 -7.03 19.35 -2.17
N GLN A 120 -7.47 18.83 -3.31
CA GLN A 120 -8.63 17.92 -3.39
C GLN A 120 -8.44 16.64 -2.56
N ARG A 121 -7.20 16.16 -2.45
CA ARG A 121 -6.81 14.98 -1.67
C ARG A 121 -6.50 15.30 -0.20
N LYS A 122 -6.91 16.47 0.30
CA LYS A 122 -6.62 16.98 1.65
C LYS A 122 -5.12 17.09 1.97
N GLY A 123 -4.28 17.23 0.95
CA GLY A 123 -2.85 17.47 1.13
C GLY A 123 -2.59 18.83 1.78
N GLN A 124 -1.78 18.83 2.83
CA GLN A 124 -1.34 20.04 3.53
C GLN A 124 0.00 20.48 2.98
N LEU A 125 0.05 21.65 2.34
CA LEU A 125 1.29 22.23 1.86
C LEU A 125 2.17 22.64 3.06
N ILE A 126 3.39 22.14 3.10
CA ILE A 126 4.37 22.41 4.16
C ILE A 126 5.39 23.45 3.71
N GLU A 127 5.93 23.28 2.50
CA GLU A 127 7.01 24.11 1.99
C GLU A 127 6.96 24.20 0.46
N ILE A 128 7.30 25.38 -0.07
CA ILE A 128 7.61 25.59 -1.49
C ILE A 128 9.03 26.11 -1.57
N SER A 129 9.85 25.50 -2.41
CA SER A 129 11.18 25.98 -2.77
C SER A 129 11.26 26.12 -4.27
N GLN A 130 11.61 27.32 -4.75
CA GLN A 130 11.71 27.62 -6.17
C GLN A 130 13.17 27.80 -6.54
N ASN A 131 13.66 27.01 -7.52
CA ASN A 131 15.01 27.11 -8.04
C ASN A 131 14.95 27.10 -9.57
N ASN A 132 15.28 28.22 -10.20
CA ASN A 132 15.19 28.42 -11.65
C ASN A 132 13.78 28.06 -12.17
N GLU A 133 13.68 27.18 -13.18
CA GLU A 133 12.43 26.75 -13.83
C GLU A 133 11.70 25.60 -13.08
N MET A 134 12.26 25.11 -11.96
CA MET A 134 11.71 23.99 -11.20
C MET A 134 11.29 24.42 -9.79
N SER A 135 10.06 24.05 -9.43
CA SER A 135 9.50 24.22 -8.10
C SER A 135 9.46 22.88 -7.37
N ARG A 136 10.02 22.85 -6.17
CA ARG A 136 9.89 21.74 -5.21
C ARG A 136 8.77 22.06 -4.23
N LEU A 137 7.79 21.18 -4.17
CA LEU A 137 6.68 21.26 -3.23
C LEU A 137 6.80 20.14 -2.20
N LYS A 138 6.71 20.47 -0.92
CA LYS A 138 6.59 19.49 0.17
C LYS A 138 5.20 19.55 0.77
N TYR A 139 4.59 18.38 0.90
CA TYR A 139 3.24 18.19 1.42
C TYR A 139 3.23 17.13 2.50
N ARG A 140 2.21 17.20 3.34
CA ARG A 140 1.77 16.09 4.17
C ARG A 140 0.37 15.66 3.71
N ILE A 141 0.22 14.40 3.28
CA ILE A 141 -1.03 13.88 2.69
C ILE A 141 -1.57 12.72 3.53
N PRO A 142 -2.89 12.64 3.80
CA PRO A 142 -3.47 11.47 4.45
C PRO A 142 -3.42 10.26 3.52
N MET A 143 -3.27 9.06 4.10
CA MET A 143 -3.14 7.83 3.31
C MET A 143 -4.48 7.33 2.70
N ASP A 144 -5.62 7.78 3.22
CA ASP A 144 -6.96 7.55 2.64
C ASP A 144 -7.59 8.89 2.21
N PRO A 145 -7.12 9.52 1.12
CA PRO A 145 -7.73 10.73 0.63
C PRO A 145 -9.13 10.41 0.07
N PRO A 146 -10.16 11.24 0.34
CA PRO A 146 -11.45 11.10 -0.32
C PRO A 146 -11.24 11.17 -1.84
N THR A 147 -11.86 10.22 -2.55
CA THR A 147 -11.80 10.10 -4.01
C THR A 147 -12.83 10.98 -4.68
#